data_AF-A0A9E5BR79-F1
#
_entry.id   AF-A0A9E5BR79-F1
#
_cell.length_a   1.000
_cell.length_b   1.000
_cell.length_c   1.000
_cell.angle_alpha   90.00
_cell.angle_beta   90.00
_cell.angle_gamma   90.00
#
_symmetry.space_group_name_H-M   'P 1'
#
loop_
_entity.id
_entity.type
_entity.pdbx_description
1 polymer ?
#
loop_
_entity_poly.entity_id
_entity_poly.type
_entity_poly.pdbx_seq_one_letter_code
_entity_poly.pdbx_strand_id
1 'polypeptide(L)' 'YRTLRSDGMARVDFFYEVGKRGFLCNEINTIPGFTPISMYPKLWQASGVSYPELLDELIDLAIARHAKRRRNTSR' A
#
# COMPACT_ATOMS: atom_id res chain seq x y z
N TYR A 1 3.91 5.62 -5.00
CA TYR A 1 4.30 5.41 -3.59
C TYR A 1 5.71 5.91 -3.27
N ARG A 2 6.78 5.51 -3.99
CA ARG A 2 8.17 5.95 -3.70
C ARG A 2 8.38 7.47 -3.67
N THR A 3 7.87 8.17 -4.68
CA THR A 3 7.95 9.64 -4.78
C THR A 3 7.34 10.34 -3.56
N LEU A 4 6.28 9.76 -3.01
CA LEU A 4 5.58 10.28 -1.83
C LEU A 4 6.10 9.68 -0.52
N ARG A 5 7.15 8.85 -0.59
CA ARG A 5 7.78 8.19 0.56
C ARG A 5 6.77 7.43 1.44
N SER A 6 5.75 6.84 0.80
CA SER A 6 4.79 5.98 1.48
C SER A 6 5.45 4.65 1.86
N ASP A 7 5.10 4.12 3.01
CA ASP A 7 5.63 2.86 3.57
C ASP A 7 4.47 1.98 4.04
N GLY A 8 4.66 0.66 4.03
CA GLY A 8 3.63 -0.32 4.44
C GLY A 8 2.61 -0.54 3.33
N MET A 9 1.66 0.38 3.18
CA MET A 9 0.59 0.27 2.19
C MET A 9 0.21 1.59 1.52
N ALA A 10 -0.31 1.46 0.30
CA ALA A 10 -1.07 2.52 -0.35
C ALA A 10 -1.96 1.90 -1.44
N ARG A 11 -3.19 2.42 -1.61
CA ARG A 11 -3.97 2.22 -2.84
C ARG A 11 -3.73 3.43 -3.74
N VAL A 12 -3.40 3.20 -5.00
CA VAL A 12 -3.19 4.28 -5.99
C VAL A 12 -4.27 4.16 -7.06
N ASP A 13 -5.09 5.18 -7.17
CA ASP A 13 -6.23 5.20 -8.07
C ASP A 13 -5.85 6.03 -9.30
N PHE A 14 -6.14 5.48 -10.48
CA PHE A 14 -5.82 6.10 -11.76
C PHE A 14 -7.08 6.31 -12.59
N PHE A 15 -7.09 7.39 -13.36
CA PHE A 15 -7.88 7.46 -14.58
C PHE A 15 -7.08 6.89 -15.74
N TYR A 16 -7.75 6.26 -16.70
CA TYR A 16 -7.13 5.78 -17.93
C TYR A 16 -7.83 6.41 -19.14
N GLU A 17 -7.07 7.18 -19.93
CA GLU A 17 -7.58 7.86 -21.13
C GLU A 17 -7.06 7.18 -22.40
N VAL A 18 -7.94 6.47 -23.11
CA VAL A 18 -7.62 5.73 -24.35
C VAL A 18 -7.28 6.72 -25.47
N GLY A 19 -6.18 6.46 -26.19
CA GLY A 19 -5.77 7.23 -27.37
C GLY A 19 -5.25 8.64 -27.10
N LYS A 20 -5.04 9.00 -25.83
CA LYS A 20 -4.50 10.31 -25.43
C LYS A 20 -3.36 10.15 -24.43
N ARG A 21 -3.58 10.51 -23.16
CA ARG A 21 -2.54 10.61 -22.13
C ARG A 21 -2.24 9.29 -21.41
N GLY A 22 -3.08 8.27 -21.59
CA GLY A 22 -2.93 6.99 -20.89
C GLY A 22 -3.29 7.10 -19.42
N PHE A 23 -2.46 6.55 -18.53
CA PHE A 23 -2.70 6.58 -17.08
C PHE A 23 -2.44 7.96 -16.47
N LEU A 24 -3.42 8.46 -15.74
CA LEU A 24 -3.37 9.70 -14.99
C LEU A 24 -3.59 9.37 -13.50
N CYS A 25 -2.62 9.69 -12.66
CA CYS A 25 -2.74 9.46 -11.22
C CYS A 25 -3.82 10.39 -10.65
N ASN A 26 -4.88 9.82 -10.08
CA ASN A 26 -5.95 10.58 -9.45
C ASN A 26 -5.60 10.85 -7.98
N GLU A 27 -5.45 9.79 -7.20
CA GLU A 27 -5.19 9.89 -5.77
C GLU A 27 -4.32 8.74 -5.25
N ILE A 28 -3.74 8.97 -4.07
CA ILE A 28 -3.05 7.96 -3.28
C ILE A 28 -3.65 7.91 -1.88
N ASN A 29 -4.17 6.75 -1.51
CA ASN A 29 -4.74 6.48 -0.21
C ASN A 29 -3.72 5.72 0.64
N THR A 30 -3.13 6.37 1.64
CA THR A 30 -2.15 5.73 2.55
C THR A 30 -2.81 4.89 3.64
N ILE A 31 -4.09 5.14 3.93
CA ILE A 31 -4.95 4.30 4.79
C ILE A 31 -6.24 4.02 4.00
N PRO A 32 -6.22 3.07 3.05
CA PRO A 32 -7.41 2.72 2.29
C PRO A 32 -8.41 1.97 3.20
N GLY A 33 -9.67 1.88 2.76
CA GLY A 33 -10.65 1.00 3.38
C GLY A 33 -10.09 -0.43 3.50
N PHE A 34 -10.27 -1.03 4.68
CA PHE A 34 -9.56 -2.26 5.07
C PHE A 34 -10.49 -3.39 5.52
N THR A 35 -11.79 -3.30 5.25
CA THR A 35 -12.69 -4.44 5.47
C THR A 35 -12.42 -5.54 4.44
N PRO A 36 -12.80 -6.80 4.67
CA PRO A 36 -12.59 -7.89 3.70
C PRO A 36 -13.22 -7.66 2.32
N ILE A 37 -14.22 -6.77 2.22
CA ILE A 37 -14.86 -6.37 0.96
C ILE A 37 -14.28 -5.09 0.34
N SER A 38 -13.37 -4.42 1.05
CA SER A 38 -12.72 -3.21 0.54
C SER A 38 -11.76 -3.54 -0.61
N MET A 39 -11.57 -2.56 -1.50
CA MET A 39 -10.78 -2.75 -2.71
C MET A 39 -9.33 -3.17 -2.43
N TYR A 40 -8.69 -2.60 -1.41
CA TYR A 40 -7.28 -2.91 -1.12
C TYR A 40 -7.07 -4.40 -0.75
N PRO A 41 -7.76 -4.96 0.27
CA PRO A 41 -7.72 -6.41 0.51
C PRO A 41 -8.13 -7.27 -0.68
N LYS A 42 -9.14 -6.86 -1.46
CA LYS A 42 -9.62 -7.61 -2.62
C LYS A 42 -8.59 -7.73 -3.74
N LEU A 43 -7.82 -6.67 -4.00
CA LEU A 43 -6.75 -6.70 -5.01
C LEU A 43 -5.62 -7.66 -4.61
N TRP A 44 -5.25 -7.69 -3.33
CA TRP A 44 -4.27 -8.66 -2.82
C TRP A 44 -4.77 -10.10 -2.89
N GLN A 45 -6.04 -10.33 -2.55
CA GLN A 45 -6.68 -11.63 -2.70
C GLN A 45 -6.64 -12.10 -4.16
N ALA A 46 -6.96 -11.21 -5.10
CA ALA A 46 -6.89 -11.50 -6.53
C ALA A 46 -5.45 -11.78 -7.01
N SER A 47 -4.43 -11.25 -6.32
CA SER A 47 -3.01 -11.56 -6.59
C SER A 47 -2.49 -12.78 -5.83
N GLY A 48 -3.35 -13.52 -5.12
CA GLY A 48 -2.99 -14.77 -4.44
C GLY A 48 -2.54 -14.63 -2.99
N VAL A 49 -2.72 -13.45 -2.38
CA VAL A 49 -2.41 -13.21 -0.95
C VAL A 49 -3.72 -13.11 -0.18
N SER A 50 -3.93 -14.01 0.77
CA SER A 50 -5.12 -14.01 1.62
C SER A 50 -5.14 -12.81 2.58
N TYR A 51 -6.32 -12.50 3.12
CA TYR A 51 -6.47 -11.38 4.05
C TYR A 51 -5.62 -11.53 5.33
N PRO A 52 -5.53 -12.72 5.98
CA PRO A 52 -4.61 -12.91 7.10
C PRO A 52 -3.14 -12.71 6.71
N GLU A 53 -2.68 -13.28 5.59
CA GLU A 53 -1.29 -13.12 5.12
C GLU A 53 -0.95 -11.64 4.84
N LEU A 54 -1.91 -10.88 4.28
CA LEU A 54 -1.74 -9.44 4.10
C LEU A 54 -1.58 -8.68 5.42
N LEU A 55 -2.33 -9.07 6.46
CA LEU A 55 -2.21 -8.46 7.78
C LEU A 55 -0.83 -8.76 8.39
N ASP A 56 -0.39 -10.01 8.32
CA ASP A 56 0.91 -10.44 8.83
C ASP A 56 2.05 -9.65 8.15
N GLU A 57 2.03 -9.56 6.82
CA GLU A 57 3.01 -8.79 6.04
C GLU A 57 3.05 -7.30 6.47
N LEU A 58 1.89 -6.66 6.65
CA LEU A 58 1.84 -5.25 7.06
C LEU A 58 2.36 -5.02 8.47
N ILE A 59 2.12 -5.97 9.39
CA ILE A 59 2.66 -5.94 10.75
C ILE A 59 4.18 -6.10 10.71
N ASP A 60 4.70 -7.06 9.95
CA ASP A 60 6.13 -7.31 9.81
C ASP A 60 6.85 -6.09 9.21
N LEU A 61 6.28 -5.47 8.17
CA LEU A 61 6.78 -4.22 7.59
C LEU A 61 6.84 -3.09 8.62
N ALA A 62 5.82 -2.97 9.49
CA ALA A 62 5.78 -1.95 10.53
C ALA A 62 6.88 -2.17 11.58
N ILE A 63 7.07 -3.42 12.04
CA ILE A 63 8.13 -3.79 12.99
C ILE A 63 9.51 -3.53 12.39
N ALA A 64 9.77 -4.00 11.16
CA ALA A 64 11.04 -3.82 10.47
C ALA A 64 11.38 -2.33 10.28
N ARG A 65 10.39 -1.52 9.88
CA ARG A 65 10.56 -0.06 9.77
C ARG A 65 10.86 0.57 11.12
N HIS A 66 10.14 0.19 12.18
CA HIS A 66 10.37 0.71 13.51
C HIS A 66 11.80 0.41 14.00
N ALA A 67 12.27 -0.83 13.83
CA ALA A 67 13.63 -1.24 14.17
C ALA A 67 14.68 -0.43 13.37
N LYS A 68 14.48 -0.26 12.07
CA LYS A 68 15.35 0.58 11.21
C LYS A 68 15.40 2.03 11.69
N ARG A 69 14.25 2.63 12.03
CA ARG A 69 14.19 4.00 12.57
C ARG A 69 14.95 4.09 13.88
N ARG A 70 14.69 3.19 14.84
CA ARG A 70 15.38 3.17 16.13
C ARG A 70 16.89 3.14 15.99
N ARG A 71 17.43 2.24 15.16
CA ARG A 71 18.88 2.15 14.90
C ARG A 71 19.46 3.44 14.33
N ASN A 72 18.70 4.14 13.47
CA ASN A 72 19.17 5.33 12.78
C ASN A 72 18.94 6.62 13.57
N THR A 73 18.14 6.60 14.64
CA THR A 73 17.81 7.77 15.46
C THR A 73 18.27 7.64 16.91
N SER A 74 18.79 6.49 17.33
CA SER A 74 19.49 6.33 18.59
C SER A 74 20.78 7.13 18.56
N ARG A 75 20.72 8.36 19.07
CA ARG A 75 21.85 9.02 19.74
C ARG A 75 21.92 8.52 21.18
#